data_AF-L8GAX5-F1
#
_entry.id   AF-L8GAX5-F1
#
_cell.length_a   1.000
_cell.length_b   1.000
_cell.length_c   1.000
_cell.angle_alpha   90.00
_cell.angle_beta   90.00
_cell.angle_gamma   90.00
#
_symmetry.space_group_name_H-M   'P 1'
#
loop_
_entity.id
_entity.type
_entity.pdbx_description
1 polymer ?
#
loop_
_entity_poly.entity_id
_entity_poly.type
_entity_poly.pdbx_seq_one_letter_code
_entity_poly.pdbx_strand_id
1 'polypeptide(L)'
;MRLGSRLISQHICPPSFTVVIASRTKHKIANPSFLIPIHLLTMAETTALASAVQTSDTPQITLYWLEQSRSQRILWLLIELSLPYTLTVFHRDPKTHFAPPELKAIHPLGKSPVISIKPPGGGPDVVLAESGLIAEYLTEHFGAGTTLAPQRWQEGKEGQGIKDAPVPFFIRPITSRVASEIRTSYLDANFETTFSFLEEQIKTSPGGGKYLCGEHLTAADILISFPLIAAKVRGGLIPKEKYPLLKAYVDMLEEEEGYKKSIAKVEEVDGKFSAMI
;
A
#
# COMPACT_ATOMS: atom_id res chain seq x y z
N MET A 1 -16.08 12.79 -43.21
CA MET A 1 -17.33 13.23 -42.54
C MET A 1 -17.40 12.60 -41.15
N ARG A 2 -16.93 13.30 -40.11
CA ARG A 2 -17.15 12.94 -38.70
C ARG A 2 -17.37 14.22 -37.91
N LEU A 3 -18.53 14.28 -37.26
CA LEU A 3 -18.93 15.30 -36.31
C LEU A 3 -18.04 15.26 -35.06
N GLY A 4 -17.84 16.45 -34.48
CA GLY A 4 -17.10 16.66 -33.25
C GLY A 4 -17.86 16.30 -31.97
N SER A 5 -17.10 16.24 -30.89
CA SER A 5 -17.59 16.22 -29.52
C SER A 5 -16.93 17.37 -28.74
N ARG A 6 -17.79 18.23 -28.19
CA ARG A 6 -17.43 19.40 -27.38
C ARG A 6 -16.88 18.96 -26.02
N LEU A 7 -15.76 19.55 -25.62
CA LEU A 7 -15.29 19.61 -24.24
C LEU A 7 -16.30 20.41 -23.41
N ILE A 8 -16.84 19.79 -22.36
CA ILE A 8 -17.48 20.51 -21.26
C ILE A 8 -16.39 20.77 -20.23
N SER A 9 -16.06 22.04 -20.08
CA SER A 9 -15.20 22.56 -19.01
C SER A 9 -15.87 22.33 -17.66
N GLN A 10 -15.17 21.69 -16.73
CA GLN A 10 -15.42 21.83 -15.30
C GLN A 10 -14.13 22.33 -14.65
N HIS A 11 -14.04 23.66 -14.56
CA HIS A 11 -13.28 24.31 -13.51
C HIS A 11 -13.89 23.92 -12.15
N ILE A 12 -13.09 23.35 -11.26
CA ILE A 12 -13.01 23.58 -9.80
C ILE A 12 -11.91 22.64 -9.27
N CYS A 13 -10.67 23.14 -9.15
CA CYS A 13 -9.67 22.67 -8.19
C CYS A 13 -8.52 23.70 -8.12
N PRO A 14 -8.06 24.13 -6.93
CA PRO A 14 -6.91 25.03 -6.81
C PRO A 14 -5.59 24.33 -7.19
N PRO A 15 -4.56 25.07 -7.63
CA PRO A 15 -3.35 24.49 -8.19
C PRO A 15 -2.35 24.16 -7.07
N SER A 16 -2.42 22.98 -6.46
CA SER A 16 -1.31 22.51 -5.59
C SER A 16 -1.15 20.99 -5.45
N PHE A 17 -2.06 20.15 -5.95
CA PHE A 17 -1.92 18.70 -5.81
C PHE A 17 -2.30 17.97 -7.10
N THR A 18 -1.39 17.12 -7.60
CA THR A 18 -1.75 16.13 -8.62
C THR A 18 -2.35 14.93 -7.90
N VAL A 19 -3.68 14.86 -7.85
CA VAL A 19 -4.38 13.63 -7.43
C VAL A 19 -4.33 12.67 -8.61
N VAL A 20 -3.47 11.66 -8.53
CA VAL A 20 -3.37 10.65 -9.59
C VAL A 20 -4.57 9.71 -9.49
N ILE A 21 -5.59 9.95 -10.32
CA ILE A 21 -6.60 8.95 -10.67
C ILE A 21 -6.15 8.33 -11.99
N ALA A 22 -5.86 7.03 -11.98
CA ALA A 22 -5.18 6.33 -13.07
C ALA A 22 -5.84 6.54 -14.45
N SER A 23 -5.09 7.16 -15.36
CA SER A 23 -5.36 7.12 -16.81
C SER A 23 -4.02 7.12 -17.55
N ARG A 24 -3.73 6.00 -18.23
CA ARG A 24 -2.51 5.84 -19.03
C ARG A 24 -2.61 6.63 -20.33
N THR A 25 -1.79 7.66 -20.49
CA THR A 25 -1.37 8.12 -21.82
C THR A 25 0.13 8.37 -21.85
N LYS A 26 0.80 7.75 -22.84
CA LYS A 26 2.23 7.93 -23.12
C LYS A 26 2.42 9.24 -23.86
N HIS A 27 3.20 10.18 -23.32
CA HIS A 27 3.66 11.34 -24.09
C HIS A 27 5.19 11.40 -24.17
N LYS A 28 5.68 11.44 -25.41
CA LYS A 28 7.06 11.74 -25.80
C LYS A 28 7.41 13.17 -25.39
N ILE A 29 8.56 13.35 -24.76
CA ILE A 29 9.14 14.66 -24.49
C ILE A 29 9.83 15.17 -25.77
N ALA A 30 9.47 16.38 -26.18
CA ALA A 30 10.14 17.14 -27.23
C ALA A 30 10.97 18.28 -26.62
N ASN A 31 12.20 18.42 -27.10
CA ASN A 31 13.16 19.47 -26.76
C ASN A 31 12.78 20.79 -27.47
N PRO A 32 13.03 21.97 -26.85
CA PRO A 32 13.90 22.91 -27.56
C PRO A 32 14.80 23.78 -26.66
N SER A 33 16.07 23.83 -27.06
CA SER A 33 17.00 24.97 -27.11
C SER A 33 16.60 26.27 -26.38
N PHE A 34 17.27 26.54 -25.26
CA PHE A 34 17.45 27.91 -24.73
C PHE A 34 18.96 28.16 -24.52
N LEU A 35 19.52 29.06 -25.34
CA LEU A 35 20.89 29.55 -25.21
C LEU A 35 20.88 30.77 -24.29
N ILE A 36 21.56 30.67 -23.15
CA ILE A 36 21.85 31.80 -22.24
C ILE A 36 23.29 32.29 -22.52
N PRO A 37 23.55 33.61 -22.59
CA PRO A 37 24.90 34.13 -22.83
C PRO A 37 25.83 33.86 -21.64
N ILE A 38 27.05 33.42 -21.96
CA ILE A 38 28.13 33.11 -21.01
C ILE A 38 28.70 34.43 -20.47
N HIS A 39 28.19 34.91 -19.33
CA HIS A 39 28.95 35.78 -18.45
C HIS A 39 29.74 34.91 -17.46
N LEU A 40 31.04 35.15 -17.41
CA LEU A 40 32.03 34.42 -16.61
C LEU A 40 31.72 34.60 -15.11
N LEU A 41 30.95 33.69 -14.52
CA LEU A 41 30.76 33.59 -13.07
C LEU A 41 32.10 33.26 -12.41
N THR A 42 32.38 33.91 -11.28
CA THR A 42 33.61 33.65 -10.54
C THR A 42 33.54 32.31 -9.80
N MET A 43 34.69 31.66 -9.58
CA MET A 43 34.77 30.37 -8.86
C MET A 43 34.17 30.44 -7.44
N ALA A 44 34.16 31.62 -6.81
CA ALA A 44 33.56 31.84 -5.49
C ALA A 44 32.02 31.82 -5.51
N GLU A 45 31.40 32.40 -6.54
CA GLU A 45 29.93 32.38 -6.71
C GLU A 45 29.42 30.99 -7.12
N THR A 46 30.22 30.25 -7.88
CA THR A 46 29.93 28.84 -8.22
C THR A 46 29.89 27.95 -6.97
N THR A 47 30.74 28.25 -5.99
CA THR A 47 30.81 27.50 -4.72
C THR A 47 29.66 27.87 -3.77
N ALA A 48 29.21 29.13 -3.79
CA ALA A 48 28.07 29.58 -2.98
C ALA A 48 26.71 29.07 -3.50
N LEU A 49 26.52 28.96 -4.82
CA LEU A 49 25.33 28.36 -5.44
C LEU A 49 25.28 26.82 -5.30
N ALA A 50 26.43 26.15 -5.36
CA ALA A 50 26.51 24.71 -5.11
C ALA A 50 26.15 24.31 -3.66
N SER A 51 26.28 25.25 -2.71
CA SER A 51 25.86 25.06 -1.31
C SER A 51 24.37 25.28 -1.07
N ALA A 52 23.64 25.89 -2.02
CA ALA A 52 22.25 26.31 -1.82
C ALA A 52 21.20 25.36 -2.43
N VAL A 53 21.62 24.27 -3.07
CA VAL A 53 20.74 23.21 -3.57
C VAL A 53 21.28 21.86 -3.11
N GLN A 54 21.23 21.61 -1.79
CA GLN A 54 21.23 20.24 -1.30
C GLN A 54 19.83 19.67 -1.54
N THR A 55 19.56 19.19 -2.75
CA THR A 55 18.45 18.24 -2.93
C THR A 55 18.83 16.99 -2.17
N SER A 56 18.11 16.68 -1.09
CA SER A 56 18.23 15.37 -0.45
C SER A 56 18.00 14.30 -1.51
N ASP A 57 18.92 13.35 -1.62
CA ASP A 57 18.79 12.20 -2.53
C ASP A 57 17.68 11.24 -2.08
N THR A 58 17.12 11.48 -0.89
CA THR A 58 16.02 10.73 -0.30
C THR A 58 14.68 11.50 -0.41
N PRO A 59 13.57 10.79 -0.68
CA PRO A 59 12.24 11.38 -0.68
C PRO A 59 11.82 11.82 0.73
N GLN A 60 11.07 12.92 0.83
CA GLN A 60 10.42 13.27 2.10
C GLN A 60 9.04 12.61 2.14
N ILE A 61 8.87 11.65 3.05
CA ILE A 61 7.62 10.89 3.19
C ILE A 61 6.92 11.30 4.48
N THR A 62 5.64 11.66 4.38
CA THR A 62 4.75 11.83 5.54
C THR A 62 3.66 10.78 5.48
N LEU A 63 3.57 9.94 6.52
CA LEU A 63 2.44 9.04 6.74
C LEU A 63 1.45 9.71 7.70
N TYR A 64 0.23 9.91 7.22
CA TYR A 64 -0.86 10.43 8.03
C TYR A 64 -1.50 9.25 8.79
N TRP A 65 -1.08 9.10 10.03
CA TRP A 65 -1.50 8.03 10.92
C TRP A 65 -2.89 8.32 11.46
N LEU A 66 -3.78 7.34 11.40
CA LEU A 66 -5.06 7.35 12.10
C LEU A 66 -5.10 6.13 13.01
N GLU A 67 -5.42 6.31 14.29
CA GLU A 67 -5.61 5.18 15.21
C GLU A 67 -6.67 4.20 14.67
N GLN A 68 -6.54 2.91 14.98
CA GLN A 68 -7.53 1.89 14.58
C GLN A 68 -7.76 1.88 13.05
N SER A 69 -6.68 1.79 12.28
CA SER A 69 -6.72 1.90 10.83
C SER A 69 -5.67 1.03 10.13
N ARG A 70 -5.81 0.91 8.82
CA ARG A 70 -4.89 0.18 7.94
C ARG A 70 -3.54 0.90 7.75
N SER A 71 -3.30 2.05 8.40
CA SER A 71 -2.01 2.76 8.37
C SER A 71 -0.84 1.96 8.91
N GLN A 72 -1.07 1.01 9.82
CA GLN A 72 0.00 0.15 10.33
C GLN A 72 0.70 -0.65 9.23
N ARG A 73 -0.04 -1.10 8.20
CA ARG A 73 0.53 -1.79 7.04
C ARG A 73 1.59 -0.94 6.34
N ILE A 74 1.30 0.36 6.20
CA ILE A 74 2.19 1.29 5.49
C ILE A 74 3.38 1.67 6.36
N LEU A 75 3.17 1.86 7.66
CA LEU A 75 4.28 2.09 8.59
C LEU A 75 5.26 0.92 8.59
N TRP A 76 4.76 -0.31 8.67
CA TRP A 76 5.61 -1.50 8.59
C TRP A 76 6.34 -1.56 7.24
N LEU A 77 5.66 -1.33 6.12
CA LEU A 77 6.30 -1.32 4.81
C LEU A 77 7.41 -0.25 4.68
N LEU A 78 7.20 0.95 5.24
CA LEU A 78 8.23 2.00 5.24
C LEU A 78 9.48 1.58 6.03
N ILE A 79 9.29 0.85 7.14
CA ILE A 79 10.39 0.29 7.94
C ILE A 79 11.15 -0.79 7.16
N GLU A 80 10.46 -1.73 6.51
CA GLU A 80 11.09 -2.78 5.71
C GLU A 80 11.85 -2.20 4.51
N LEU A 81 11.35 -1.12 3.90
CA LEU A 81 12.04 -0.39 2.85
C LEU A 81 13.16 0.51 3.36
N SER A 82 13.36 0.62 4.68
CA SER A 82 14.32 1.54 5.31
C SER A 82 14.15 2.99 4.85
N LEU A 83 12.91 3.40 4.56
CA LEU A 83 12.60 4.75 4.10
C LEU A 83 12.44 5.70 5.29
N PRO A 84 13.05 6.90 5.26
CA PRO A 84 12.79 7.91 6.28
C PRO A 84 11.36 8.43 6.14
N TYR A 85 10.66 8.56 7.26
CA TYR A 85 9.28 9.03 7.29
C TYR A 85 9.00 9.96 8.47
N THR A 86 8.03 10.84 8.30
CA THR A 86 7.38 11.61 9.36
C THR A 86 5.99 11.03 9.62
N LEU A 87 5.59 10.93 10.89
CA LEU A 87 4.22 10.58 11.28
C LEU A 87 3.45 11.84 11.66
N THR A 88 2.29 12.04 11.04
CA THR A 88 1.30 13.02 11.49
C THR A 88 0.11 12.25 12.06
N VAL A 89 -0.08 12.34 13.38
CA VAL A 89 -1.07 11.57 14.13
C VAL A 89 -2.43 12.26 14.11
N PHE A 90 -3.46 11.49 13.77
CA PHE A 90 -4.87 11.86 13.85
C PHE A 90 -5.60 10.85 14.73
N HIS A 91 -6.60 11.35 15.45
CA HIS A 91 -7.50 10.52 16.26
C HIS A 91 -8.91 10.59 15.69
N ARG A 92 -9.68 9.53 15.94
CA ARG A 92 -11.09 9.50 15.54
C ARG A 92 -11.90 10.38 16.47
N ASP A 93 -13.02 10.90 15.96
CA ASP A 93 -13.97 11.57 16.84
C ASP A 93 -14.48 10.58 17.90
N PRO A 94 -14.42 10.92 19.20
CA PRO A 94 -14.70 9.97 20.28
C PRO A 94 -16.17 9.55 20.37
N LYS A 95 -17.09 10.23 19.68
CA LYS A 95 -18.53 9.93 19.68
C LYS A 95 -18.96 9.14 18.45
N THR A 96 -18.45 9.53 17.29
CA THR A 96 -18.85 8.97 15.99
C THR A 96 -17.88 7.92 15.45
N HIS A 97 -16.66 7.86 16.02
CA HIS A 97 -15.54 7.05 15.54
C HIS A 97 -15.14 7.30 14.07
N PHE A 98 -15.60 8.40 13.47
CA PHE A 98 -15.20 8.78 12.13
C PHE A 98 -13.84 9.44 12.11
N ALA A 99 -13.20 9.38 10.93
CA ALA A 99 -11.98 10.12 10.69
C ALA A 99 -12.25 11.62 10.82
N PRO A 100 -11.29 12.38 11.37
CA PRO A 100 -11.46 13.81 11.56
C PRO A 100 -11.47 14.54 10.21
N PRO A 101 -12.21 15.66 10.07
CA PRO A 101 -12.37 16.36 8.79
C PRO A 101 -11.05 16.85 8.18
N GLU A 102 -10.03 17.10 9.01
CA GLU A 102 -8.67 17.46 8.61
C GLU A 102 -8.03 16.40 7.71
N LEU A 103 -8.37 15.11 7.88
CA LEU A 103 -7.87 14.04 7.02
C LEU A 103 -8.40 14.17 5.57
N LYS A 104 -9.63 14.70 5.41
CA LYS A 104 -10.23 14.97 4.10
C LYS A 104 -9.56 16.15 3.40
N ALA A 105 -8.97 17.08 4.15
CA ALA A 105 -8.19 18.19 3.59
C ALA A 105 -6.87 17.72 2.97
N ILE A 106 -6.32 16.60 3.45
CA ILE A 106 -5.12 15.98 2.87
C ILE A 106 -5.45 15.22 1.59
N HIS A 107 -6.47 14.36 1.62
CA HIS A 107 -6.89 13.59 0.45
C HIS A 107 -8.44 13.53 0.36
N PRO A 108 -9.06 13.79 -0.80
CA PRO A 108 -10.53 13.88 -0.94
C PRO A 108 -11.31 12.66 -0.46
N LEU A 109 -10.67 11.48 -0.46
CA LEU A 109 -11.24 10.24 0.06
C LEU A 109 -11.58 10.33 1.56
N GLY A 110 -10.81 11.08 2.36
CA GLY A 110 -11.01 11.20 3.81
C GLY A 110 -10.95 9.86 4.55
N LYS A 111 -10.19 8.90 4.03
CA LYS A 111 -9.96 7.57 4.62
C LYS A 111 -8.48 7.35 4.80
N SER A 112 -8.11 6.51 5.77
CA SER A 112 -6.74 6.03 5.97
C SER A 112 -6.52 4.63 5.36
N PRO A 113 -5.30 4.31 4.91
CA PRO A 113 -4.08 5.13 4.99
C PRO A 113 -3.97 6.21 3.91
N VAL A 114 -3.19 7.25 4.20
CA VAL A 114 -2.76 8.29 3.26
C VAL A 114 -1.29 8.59 3.49
N ILE A 115 -0.53 8.80 2.42
CA ILE A 115 0.84 9.32 2.48
C ILE A 115 1.03 10.50 1.54
N SER A 116 1.96 11.39 1.88
CA SER A 116 2.52 12.40 0.99
C SER A 116 3.99 12.09 0.74
N ILE A 117 4.43 12.17 -0.50
CA ILE A 117 5.81 11.95 -0.92
C ILE A 117 6.27 13.18 -1.70
N LYS A 118 7.36 13.79 -1.26
CA LYS A 118 8.09 14.79 -2.03
C LYS A 118 9.30 14.13 -2.70
N PRO A 119 9.35 14.04 -4.04
CA PRO A 119 10.44 13.39 -4.75
C PRO A 119 11.79 14.10 -4.52
N PRO A 120 12.91 13.36 -4.46
CA PRO A 120 14.23 13.96 -4.51
C PRO A 120 14.45 14.65 -5.87
N GLY A 121 15.16 15.78 -5.89
CA GLY A 121 15.44 16.52 -7.13
C GLY A 121 14.34 17.46 -7.62
N GLY A 122 13.21 17.55 -6.90
CA GLY A 122 12.10 18.43 -7.23
C GLY A 122 11.07 17.79 -8.18
N GLY A 123 9.86 18.31 -8.13
CA GLY A 123 8.68 17.74 -8.80
C GLY A 123 7.42 18.01 -7.99
N PRO A 124 6.23 17.71 -8.53
CA PRO A 124 5.00 17.85 -7.76
C PRO A 124 4.96 16.83 -6.63
N ASP A 125 4.49 17.27 -5.46
CA ASP A 125 4.16 16.39 -4.34
C ASP A 125 3.14 15.34 -4.79
N VAL A 126 3.35 14.10 -4.36
CA VAL A 126 2.44 12.97 -4.62
C VAL A 126 1.70 12.65 -3.34
N VAL A 127 0.36 12.68 -3.38
CA VAL A 127 -0.49 12.28 -2.25
C VAL A 127 -1.28 11.05 -2.65
N LEU A 128 -1.08 9.94 -1.93
CA LEU A 128 -1.66 8.64 -2.23
C LEU A 128 -2.56 8.17 -1.09
N ALA A 129 -3.71 7.63 -1.46
CA ALA A 129 -4.59 6.85 -0.59
C ALA A 129 -4.77 5.44 -1.17
N GLU A 130 -5.39 4.54 -0.41
CA GLU A 130 -5.50 3.10 -0.65
C GLU A 130 -4.20 2.31 -0.40
N SER A 131 -4.24 1.39 0.57
CA SER A 131 -3.04 0.70 1.03
C SER A 131 -2.35 -0.13 -0.06
N GLY A 132 -3.13 -0.72 -0.98
CA GLY A 132 -2.58 -1.51 -2.09
C GLY A 132 -1.83 -0.63 -3.10
N LEU A 133 -2.42 0.51 -3.47
CA LEU A 133 -1.78 1.47 -4.37
C LEU A 133 -0.53 2.09 -3.75
N ILE A 134 -0.59 2.43 -2.47
CA ILE A 134 0.57 2.93 -1.73
C ILE A 134 1.69 1.88 -1.72
N ALA A 135 1.37 0.63 -1.41
CA ALA A 135 2.36 -0.44 -1.39
C ALA A 135 2.97 -0.71 -2.77
N GLU A 136 2.16 -0.73 -3.82
CA GLU A 136 2.62 -0.84 -5.21
C GLU A 136 3.57 0.31 -5.57
N TYR A 137 3.17 1.56 -5.29
CA TYR A 137 3.99 2.73 -5.57
C TYR A 137 5.34 2.68 -4.83
N LEU A 138 5.32 2.40 -3.53
CA LEU A 138 6.53 2.37 -2.70
C LEU A 138 7.48 1.25 -3.14
N THR A 139 6.95 0.06 -3.43
CA THR A 139 7.78 -1.08 -3.88
C THR A 139 8.33 -0.87 -5.29
N GLU A 140 7.57 -0.24 -6.20
CA GLU A 140 8.03 0.07 -7.55
C GLU A 140 9.15 1.12 -7.57
N HIS A 141 9.07 2.15 -6.72
CA HIS A 141 10.01 3.27 -6.75
C HIS A 141 11.19 3.10 -5.79
N PHE A 142 11.00 2.37 -4.68
CA PHE A 142 12.00 2.26 -3.60
C PHE A 142 12.33 0.82 -3.20
N GLY A 143 11.68 -0.18 -3.80
CA GLY A 143 11.88 -1.59 -3.46
C GLY A 143 13.03 -2.28 -4.20
N ALA A 144 13.79 -1.57 -5.02
CA ALA A 144 14.93 -2.14 -5.76
C ALA A 144 15.94 -2.77 -4.80
N GLY A 145 16.33 -4.03 -5.04
CA GLY A 145 17.23 -4.79 -4.18
C GLY A 145 16.57 -5.41 -2.94
N THR A 146 15.26 -5.24 -2.76
CA THR A 146 14.47 -5.90 -1.71
C THR A 146 13.64 -7.05 -2.27
N THR A 147 13.08 -7.87 -1.38
CA THR A 147 12.09 -8.91 -1.73
C THR A 147 10.65 -8.41 -1.66
N LEU A 148 10.43 -7.14 -1.32
CA LEU A 148 9.11 -6.61 -0.98
C LEU A 148 8.17 -6.50 -2.19
N ALA A 149 8.74 -6.37 -3.39
CA ALA A 149 8.02 -6.56 -4.64
C ALA A 149 8.08 -8.06 -5.01
N PRO A 150 6.92 -8.75 -5.15
CA PRO A 150 6.93 -10.11 -5.67
C PRO A 150 7.50 -10.13 -7.09
N GLN A 151 8.01 -11.29 -7.52
CA GLN A 151 8.53 -11.47 -8.87
C GLN A 151 7.50 -11.03 -9.90
N ARG A 152 7.87 -10.04 -10.72
CA ARG A 152 6.99 -9.52 -11.77
C ARG A 152 6.80 -10.59 -12.85
N TRP A 153 5.61 -10.55 -13.44
CA TRP A 153 5.29 -11.34 -14.62
C TRP A 153 6.37 -11.22 -15.68
N GLN A 154 6.88 -12.36 -16.16
CA GLN A 154 7.83 -12.43 -17.27
C GLN A 154 7.07 -12.91 -18.50
N GLU A 155 7.01 -12.05 -19.53
CA GLU A 155 6.42 -12.38 -20.83
C GLU A 155 7.13 -13.61 -21.43
N GLY A 156 6.35 -14.58 -21.90
CA GLY A 156 6.85 -15.87 -22.38
C GLY A 156 6.95 -16.98 -21.30
N LYS A 157 6.70 -16.66 -20.02
CA LYS A 157 6.63 -17.65 -18.93
C LYS A 157 5.20 -17.93 -18.48
N GLU A 158 4.22 -17.68 -19.35
CA GLU A 158 2.81 -17.90 -19.10
C GLU A 158 2.52 -19.34 -18.70
N GLY A 159 1.98 -19.49 -17.48
CA GLY A 159 1.68 -20.76 -16.84
C GLY A 159 2.93 -21.59 -16.48
N GLN A 160 4.13 -21.03 -16.35
CA GLN A 160 5.24 -21.74 -15.69
C GLN A 160 5.14 -21.70 -14.15
N GLY A 161 4.02 -21.21 -13.61
CA GLY A 161 3.56 -21.39 -12.24
C GLY A 161 2.07 -21.73 -12.23
N ILE A 162 1.70 -22.74 -11.43
CA ILE A 162 0.37 -23.33 -11.27
C ILE A 162 -0.29 -23.73 -12.60
N LYS A 163 0.31 -24.69 -13.33
CA LYS A 163 -0.35 -25.33 -14.48
C LYS A 163 -1.23 -26.54 -14.12
N ASP A 164 -1.22 -26.98 -12.86
CA ASP A 164 -1.89 -28.22 -12.45
C ASP A 164 -2.68 -28.11 -11.14
N ALA A 165 -3.38 -26.98 -10.89
CA ALA A 165 -4.39 -26.95 -9.83
C ALA A 165 -5.73 -27.43 -10.42
N PRO A 166 -6.14 -28.70 -10.22
CA PRO A 166 -7.42 -29.18 -10.72
C PRO A 166 -8.53 -28.41 -10.00
N VAL A 167 -9.29 -27.60 -10.75
CA VAL A 167 -10.57 -27.08 -10.27
C VAL A 167 -11.57 -28.24 -10.22
N PRO A 168 -12.07 -28.65 -9.04
CA PRO A 168 -13.00 -29.77 -8.95
C PRO A 168 -14.28 -29.49 -9.74
N PHE A 169 -14.77 -30.49 -10.49
CA PHE A 169 -15.94 -30.33 -11.37
C PHE A 169 -17.22 -29.86 -10.65
N PHE A 170 -17.34 -30.12 -9.35
CA PHE A 170 -18.53 -29.80 -8.56
C PHE A 170 -18.67 -28.33 -8.14
N ILE A 171 -17.70 -27.45 -8.42
CA ILE A 171 -17.77 -26.02 -8.05
C ILE A 171 -18.46 -25.17 -9.16
N ARG A 172 -18.63 -25.73 -10.36
CA ARG A 172 -19.29 -25.04 -11.49
C ARG A 172 -20.81 -24.77 -11.36
N PRO A 173 -21.63 -25.41 -10.51
CA PRO A 173 -23.05 -25.06 -10.44
C PRO A 173 -23.40 -23.86 -9.53
N ILE A 174 -22.45 -23.24 -8.83
CA ILE A 174 -22.74 -22.15 -7.88
C ILE A 174 -22.38 -20.78 -8.48
N THR A 175 -23.04 -20.37 -9.57
CA THR A 175 -22.96 -18.98 -10.06
C THR A 175 -24.30 -18.35 -10.43
N SER A 176 -25.42 -18.93 -10.01
CA SER A 176 -26.71 -18.24 -10.08
C SER A 176 -27.69 -18.73 -9.02
N ARG A 177 -27.73 -18.06 -7.86
CA ARG A 177 -28.95 -17.86 -7.05
C ARG A 177 -28.72 -16.99 -5.78
N VAL A 178 -29.57 -15.96 -5.72
CA VAL A 178 -30.19 -15.30 -4.55
C VAL A 178 -29.35 -14.29 -3.74
N ALA A 179 -29.64 -13.02 -4.02
CA ALA A 179 -29.59 -11.92 -3.07
C ALA A 179 -30.72 -12.04 -2.03
N SER A 180 -30.47 -11.46 -0.85
CA SER A 180 -31.32 -11.33 0.35
C SER A 180 -31.49 -12.58 1.21
N GLU A 181 -30.68 -12.71 2.27
CA GLU A 181 -31.11 -12.57 3.68
C GLU A 181 -29.98 -12.94 4.68
N ILE A 182 -29.96 -12.20 5.80
CA ILE A 182 -29.23 -12.45 7.06
C ILE A 182 -27.72 -12.09 7.07
N ARG A 183 -27.40 -10.97 7.74
CA ARG A 183 -26.09 -10.30 7.79
C ARG A 183 -25.00 -11.03 8.59
N THR A 184 -25.29 -12.22 9.13
CA THR A 184 -24.37 -13.01 9.97
C THR A 184 -23.84 -14.27 9.25
N SER A 185 -24.68 -15.03 8.54
CA SER A 185 -24.25 -16.23 7.81
C SER A 185 -23.29 -15.94 6.64
N TYR A 186 -23.39 -14.75 6.03
CA TYR A 186 -22.49 -14.35 4.94
C TYR A 186 -21.10 -13.91 5.43
N LEU A 187 -21.01 -13.34 6.64
CA LEU A 187 -19.72 -12.96 7.21
C LEU A 187 -18.93 -14.21 7.59
N ASP A 188 -19.59 -15.18 8.23
CA ASP A 188 -18.98 -16.44 8.65
C ASP A 188 -18.58 -17.33 7.46
N ALA A 189 -19.43 -17.44 6.43
CA ALA A 189 -19.10 -18.20 5.21
C ALA A 189 -17.93 -17.59 4.41
N ASN A 190 -17.80 -16.27 4.42
CA ASN A 190 -16.65 -15.59 3.79
C ASN A 190 -15.36 -15.84 4.57
N PHE A 191 -15.40 -15.93 5.90
CA PHE A 191 -14.22 -16.29 6.69
C PHE A 191 -13.79 -17.72 6.42
N GLU A 192 -14.70 -18.69 6.41
CA GLU A 192 -14.36 -20.08 6.13
C GLU A 192 -13.73 -20.26 4.74
N THR A 193 -14.34 -19.66 3.71
CA THR A 193 -13.81 -19.71 2.34
C THR A 193 -12.44 -19.06 2.25
N THR A 194 -12.28 -17.86 2.82
CA THR A 194 -11.02 -17.11 2.75
C THR A 194 -9.92 -17.78 3.56
N PHE A 195 -10.21 -18.26 4.77
CA PHE A 195 -9.21 -18.92 5.62
C PHE A 195 -8.82 -20.28 5.07
N SER A 196 -9.76 -21.06 4.52
CA SER A 196 -9.42 -22.32 3.83
C SER A 196 -8.55 -22.07 2.61
N PHE A 197 -8.85 -21.01 1.84
CA PHE A 197 -8.01 -20.59 0.72
C PHE A 197 -6.60 -20.20 1.19
N LEU A 198 -6.48 -19.36 2.22
CA LEU A 198 -5.18 -18.92 2.73
C LEU A 198 -4.38 -20.07 3.35
N GLU A 199 -5.01 -20.98 4.09
CA GLU A 199 -4.40 -22.20 4.61
C GLU A 199 -3.75 -23.02 3.47
N GLU A 200 -4.49 -23.22 2.36
CA GLU A 200 -3.97 -23.95 1.19
C GLU A 200 -2.90 -23.16 0.44
N GLN A 201 -3.01 -21.83 0.33
CA GLN A 201 -1.97 -20.99 -0.27
C GLN A 201 -0.67 -21.03 0.54
N ILE A 202 -0.74 -21.00 1.87
CA ILE A 202 0.44 -21.11 2.74
C ILE A 202 1.07 -22.49 2.58
N LYS A 203 0.25 -23.55 2.55
CA LYS A 203 0.72 -24.93 2.31
C LYS A 203 1.42 -25.11 0.96
N THR A 204 0.97 -24.37 -0.06
CA THR A 204 1.49 -24.43 -1.43
C THR A 204 2.40 -23.24 -1.77
N SER A 205 2.95 -22.58 -0.75
CA SER A 205 3.83 -21.43 -0.94
C SER A 205 4.95 -21.74 -1.95
N PRO A 206 5.26 -20.84 -2.91
CA PRO A 206 6.31 -21.05 -3.89
C PRO A 206 7.64 -21.46 -3.25
N GLY A 207 8.25 -22.54 -3.75
CA GLY A 207 9.50 -23.08 -3.19
C GLY A 207 9.36 -23.74 -1.82
N GLY A 208 8.13 -23.95 -1.31
CA GLY A 208 7.91 -24.42 0.06
C GLY A 208 8.24 -23.36 1.12
N GLY A 209 8.19 -22.08 0.73
CA GLY A 209 8.51 -20.96 1.60
C GLY A 209 7.50 -20.75 2.73
N LYS A 210 7.85 -19.86 3.66
CA LYS A 210 7.02 -19.56 4.85
C LYS A 210 6.08 -18.36 4.68
N TYR A 211 6.18 -17.62 3.57
CA TYR A 211 5.33 -16.46 3.24
C TYR A 211 4.43 -16.78 2.03
N LEU A 212 3.47 -15.91 1.72
CA LEU A 212 2.53 -16.13 0.61
C LEU A 212 3.21 -16.19 -0.76
N CYS A 213 4.29 -15.44 -0.94
CA CYS A 213 5.01 -15.35 -2.21
C CYS A 213 6.32 -16.14 -2.23
N GLY A 214 6.58 -16.97 -1.21
CA GLY A 214 7.72 -17.87 -1.14
C GLY A 214 8.55 -17.69 0.12
N GLU A 215 9.88 -17.69 -0.02
CA GLU A 215 10.81 -17.76 1.12
C GLU A 215 10.97 -16.45 1.89
N HIS A 216 10.65 -15.31 1.27
CA HIS A 216 10.90 -13.98 1.81
C HIS A 216 9.63 -13.15 1.97
N LEU A 217 9.63 -12.27 2.97
CA LEU A 217 8.55 -11.33 3.23
C LEU A 217 8.33 -10.42 2.02
N THR A 218 7.06 -10.21 1.68
CA THR A 218 6.64 -9.30 0.61
C THR A 218 5.60 -8.30 1.09
N ALA A 219 5.33 -7.26 0.28
CA ALA A 219 4.23 -6.34 0.53
C ALA A 219 2.86 -7.05 0.58
N ALA A 220 2.70 -8.22 -0.06
CA ALA A 220 1.45 -9.00 0.03
C ALA A 220 1.21 -9.50 1.45
N ASP A 221 2.24 -10.01 2.11
CA ASP A 221 2.20 -10.49 3.49
C ASP A 221 1.87 -9.34 4.45
N ILE A 222 2.55 -8.19 4.29
CA ILE A 222 2.31 -6.97 5.07
C ILE A 222 0.87 -6.47 4.90
N LEU A 223 0.34 -6.47 3.68
CA LEU A 223 -1.02 -6.00 3.43
C LEU A 223 -2.10 -6.88 4.06
N ILE A 224 -1.92 -8.21 4.01
CA ILE A 224 -2.88 -9.16 4.56
C ILE A 224 -2.70 -9.41 6.06
N SER A 225 -1.57 -9.01 6.64
CA SER A 225 -1.31 -9.14 8.08
C SER A 225 -2.41 -8.50 8.92
N PHE A 226 -2.75 -7.23 8.65
CA PHE A 226 -3.69 -6.46 9.46
C PHE A 226 -5.07 -7.13 9.63
N PRO A 227 -5.79 -7.56 8.58
CA PRO A 227 -7.09 -8.21 8.76
C PRO A 227 -6.97 -9.58 9.43
N LEU A 228 -5.85 -10.30 9.26
CA LEU A 228 -5.64 -11.59 9.92
C LEU A 228 -5.32 -11.44 11.41
N ILE A 229 -4.52 -10.44 11.77
CA ILE A 229 -4.24 -10.07 13.16
C ILE A 229 -5.53 -9.56 13.83
N ALA A 230 -6.33 -8.75 13.12
CA ALA A 230 -7.65 -8.34 13.59
C ALA A 230 -8.55 -9.56 13.87
N ALA A 231 -8.53 -10.56 12.98
CA ALA A 231 -9.29 -11.79 13.13
C ALA A 231 -8.80 -12.65 14.32
N LYS A 232 -7.48 -12.68 14.55
CA LYS A 232 -6.88 -13.32 15.73
C LYS A 232 -7.35 -12.64 17.03
N VAL A 233 -7.29 -11.31 17.10
CA VAL A 233 -7.66 -10.52 18.30
C VAL A 233 -9.17 -10.56 18.58
N ARG A 234 -10.03 -10.70 17.58
CA ARG A 234 -11.50 -10.80 17.72
C ARG A 234 -12.00 -12.14 18.28
N GLY A 235 -11.22 -12.79 19.15
CA GLY A 235 -11.64 -13.99 19.87
C GLY A 235 -11.43 -15.30 19.11
N GLY A 236 -10.40 -15.39 18.26
CA GLY A 236 -10.00 -16.67 17.67
C GLY A 236 -10.78 -17.09 16.43
N LEU A 237 -11.14 -16.15 15.55
CA LEU A 237 -11.75 -16.45 14.24
C LEU A 237 -10.89 -17.37 13.37
N ILE A 238 -9.61 -17.53 13.71
CA ILE A 238 -8.67 -18.49 13.11
C ILE A 238 -8.41 -19.62 14.14
N PRO A 239 -9.34 -20.58 14.30
CA PRO A 239 -9.14 -21.70 15.22
C PRO A 239 -7.99 -22.59 14.73
N LYS A 240 -7.03 -22.85 15.61
CA LYS A 240 -5.80 -23.61 15.29
C LYS A 240 -6.11 -25.04 14.84
N GLU A 241 -7.19 -25.62 15.36
CA GLU A 241 -7.65 -26.97 15.04
C GLU A 241 -8.10 -27.10 13.59
N LYS A 242 -8.56 -25.98 12.99
CA LYS A 242 -9.04 -25.94 11.60
C LYS A 242 -8.02 -25.34 10.65
N TYR A 243 -7.28 -24.32 11.07
CA TYR A 243 -6.32 -23.58 10.24
C TYR A 243 -4.94 -23.48 10.93
N PRO A 244 -4.25 -24.61 11.14
CA PRO A 244 -2.99 -24.61 11.87
C PRO A 244 -1.89 -23.80 11.16
N LEU A 245 -1.82 -23.83 9.83
CA LEU A 245 -0.79 -23.10 9.07
C LEU A 245 -1.08 -21.61 9.03
N LEU A 246 -2.34 -21.21 8.82
CA LEU A 246 -2.76 -19.81 8.85
C LEU A 246 -2.52 -19.20 10.23
N LYS A 247 -2.83 -19.95 11.30
CA LYS A 247 -2.54 -19.48 12.66
C LYS A 247 -1.05 -19.28 12.89
N ALA A 248 -0.22 -20.25 12.50
CA ALA A 248 1.23 -20.16 12.61
C ALA A 248 1.82 -19.03 11.75
N TYR A 249 1.27 -18.81 10.56
CA TYR A 249 1.64 -17.72 9.67
C TYR A 249 1.36 -16.36 10.30
N VAL A 250 0.16 -16.15 10.88
CA VAL A 250 -0.16 -14.90 11.58
C VAL A 250 0.76 -14.66 12.78
N ASP A 251 1.03 -15.71 13.57
CA ASP A 251 1.96 -15.61 14.69
C ASP A 251 3.36 -15.25 14.22
N MET A 252 3.82 -15.84 13.12
CA MET A 252 5.12 -15.53 12.52
C MET A 252 5.21 -14.08 12.03
N LEU A 253 4.17 -13.54 11.38
CA LEU A 253 4.17 -12.14 10.93
C LEU A 253 4.30 -11.14 12.08
N GLU A 254 3.70 -11.42 13.25
CA GLU A 254 3.83 -10.57 14.42
C GLU A 254 5.23 -10.64 15.07
N GLU A 255 5.98 -11.70 14.78
CA GLU A 255 7.36 -11.87 15.23
C GLU A 255 8.39 -11.18 14.33
N GLU A 256 8.00 -10.72 13.13
CA GLU A 256 8.87 -9.99 12.22
C GLU A 256 9.40 -8.70 12.87
N GLU A 257 10.70 -8.45 12.68
CA GLU A 257 11.38 -7.32 13.31
C GLU A 257 10.81 -5.98 12.86
N GLY A 258 10.46 -5.82 11.58
CA GLY A 258 9.80 -4.61 11.10
C GLY A 258 8.39 -4.44 11.65
N TYR A 259 7.66 -5.53 11.90
CA TYR A 259 6.34 -5.47 12.52
C TYR A 259 6.48 -4.94 13.95
N LYS A 260 7.35 -5.55 14.78
CA LYS A 260 7.61 -5.10 16.15
C LYS A 260 8.06 -3.64 16.22
N LYS A 261 8.97 -3.22 15.32
CA LYS A 261 9.38 -1.81 15.21
C LYS A 261 8.22 -0.90 14.86
N SER A 262 7.31 -1.32 13.97
CA SER A 262 6.12 -0.55 13.63
C SER A 262 5.20 -0.37 14.84
N ILE A 263 5.01 -1.42 15.65
CA ILE A 263 4.18 -1.37 16.86
C ILE A 263 4.83 -0.47 17.91
N ALA A 264 6.12 -0.67 18.20
CA ALA A 264 6.87 0.17 19.13
C ALA A 264 6.81 1.65 18.73
N LYS A 265 6.89 1.96 17.42
CA LYS A 265 6.77 3.33 16.95
C LYS A 265 5.37 3.90 17.16
N VAL A 266 4.32 3.10 16.95
CA VAL A 266 2.94 3.52 17.22
C VAL A 266 2.73 3.76 18.70
N GLU A 267 3.21 2.87 19.57
CA GLU A 267 3.11 3.03 21.02
C GLU A 267 3.86 4.27 21.51
N GLU A 268 5.00 4.60 20.90
CA GLU A 268 5.76 5.83 21.18
C GLU A 268 4.94 7.11 20.87
N VAL A 269 4.23 7.14 19.74
CA VAL A 269 3.57 8.36 19.23
C VAL A 269 2.07 8.47 19.55
N ASP A 270 1.40 7.34 19.78
CA ASP A 270 -0.06 7.21 19.92
C ASP A 270 -0.44 6.44 21.20
N GLY A 271 0.56 6.00 21.98
CA GLY A 271 0.39 5.35 23.29
C GLY A 271 -0.05 3.88 23.23
N LYS A 272 -0.80 3.45 22.21
CA LYS A 272 -1.21 2.05 22.04
C LYS A 272 -1.47 1.70 20.58
N PHE A 273 -1.21 0.44 20.22
CA PHE A 273 -1.66 -0.12 18.95
C PHE A 273 -2.95 -0.93 19.08
N SER A 274 -3.83 -0.86 18.07
CA SER A 274 -4.98 -1.75 17.93
C SER A 274 -5.24 -2.06 16.46
N ALA A 275 -5.23 -3.33 16.10
CA ALA A 275 -5.59 -3.84 14.78
C ALA A 275 -7.13 -3.94 14.58
N MET A 276 -7.92 -3.10 15.24
CA MET A 276 -9.37 -3.05 15.08
C MET A 276 -9.76 -1.73 14.41
N ILE A 277 -10.78 -1.76 13.55
CA ILE A 277 -11.41 -0.58 12.93
C ILE A 277 -12.79 -0.41 13.53
#